data_AF-A0A1B6HFE3-F1
#
_entry.id   AF-A0A1B6HFE3-F1
#
_cell.length_a   1.000
_cell.length_b   1.000
_cell.length_c   1.000
_cell.angle_alpha   90.00
_cell.angle_beta   90.00
_cell.angle_gamma   90.00
#
_symmetry.space_group_name_H-M   'P 1'
#
loop_
_entity.id
_entity.type
_entity.pdbx_description
1 polymer ?
#
loop_
_entity_poly.entity_id
_entity_poly.type
_entity_poly.pdbx_seq_one_letter_code
_entity_poly.pdbx_strand_id
1 'polypeptide(L)'
;DQLITNITYQKHLEGIPREKLILKDFEQPLKTASFNEIGGFLHSELIRHSLIDYMIPFLPLEREHVALCVRDEMTFQKGNPAIIQSTIREILDSFTFVKDLYSISGCKGVSERVASIIERERRRERRKKQHTEL
;
A
#
# COMPACT_ATOMS: atom_id res chain seq x y z
N ASP A 1 -6.82 -7.98 7.57
CA ASP A 1 -7.04 -9.20 6.78
C ASP A 1 -5.71 -9.90 6.53
N GLN A 2 -5.49 -11.06 7.17
CA GLN A 2 -4.23 -11.81 7.08
C GLN A 2 -4.24 -12.86 5.97
N LEU A 3 -5.42 -13.25 5.47
CA LEU A 3 -5.57 -14.39 4.56
C LEU A 3 -4.93 -14.10 3.20
N ILE A 4 -5.33 -13.00 2.55
CA ILE A 4 -4.81 -12.60 1.24
C ILE A 4 -3.29 -12.40 1.32
N THR A 5 -2.82 -11.74 2.38
CA THR A 5 -1.38 -11.51 2.63
C THR A 5 -0.60 -12.82 2.76
N ASN A 6 -1.17 -13.83 3.41
CA ASN A 6 -0.53 -15.13 3.56
C ASN A 6 -0.49 -15.89 2.23
N ILE A 7 -1.59 -15.94 1.48
CA ILE A 7 -1.64 -16.58 0.15
C ILE A 7 -0.60 -15.93 -0.78
N THR A 8 -0.63 -14.60 -0.87
CA THR A 8 0.31 -13.84 -1.72
C THR A 8 1.76 -14.09 -1.31
N TYR A 9 2.05 -14.17 -0.01
CA TYR A 9 3.39 -14.47 0.47
C TYR A 9 3.85 -15.89 0.14
N GLN A 10 2.99 -16.90 0.25
CA GLN A 10 3.37 -18.27 -0.12
C GLN A 10 3.73 -18.35 -1.60
N LYS A 11 2.93 -17.72 -2.47
CA LYS A 11 3.22 -17.63 -3.90
C LYS A 11 4.53 -16.90 -4.20
N HIS A 12 4.82 -15.83 -3.45
CA HIS A 12 6.11 -15.14 -3.54
C HIS A 12 7.28 -16.07 -3.19
N LEU A 13 7.18 -16.87 -2.12
CA LEU A 13 8.19 -17.87 -1.75
C LEU A 13 8.36 -18.97 -2.81
N GLU A 14 7.29 -19.31 -3.54
CA GLU A 14 7.33 -20.23 -4.69
C GLU A 14 7.97 -19.58 -5.94
N GLY A 15 8.37 -18.31 -5.88
CA GLY A 15 8.92 -17.57 -7.01
C GLY A 15 7.87 -17.15 -8.04
N ILE A 16 6.59 -17.20 -7.67
CA ILE A 16 5.50 -16.75 -8.54
C ILE A 16 5.37 -15.23 -8.38
N PRO A 17 5.57 -14.45 -9.45
CA PRO A 17 5.43 -13.01 -9.41
C PRO A 17 3.96 -12.61 -9.21
N ARG A 18 3.77 -11.44 -8.59
CA ARG A 18 2.46 -10.87 -8.26
C ARG A 18 1.49 -10.85 -9.45
N GLU A 19 2.00 -10.51 -10.63
CA GLU A 19 1.23 -10.32 -11.87
C GLU A 19 0.72 -11.66 -12.46
N LYS A 20 1.27 -12.79 -12.01
CA LYS A 20 0.84 -14.13 -12.43
C LYS A 20 -0.20 -14.75 -11.48
N LEU A 21 -0.55 -14.07 -10.39
CA LEU A 21 -1.60 -14.53 -9.48
C LEU A 21 -2.95 -14.43 -10.18
N ILE A 22 -3.76 -15.49 -10.06
CA ILE A 22 -5.07 -15.57 -10.69
C ILE A 22 -6.17 -15.63 -9.65
N LEU A 23 -7.39 -15.22 -10.03
CA LEU A 23 -8.55 -15.20 -9.13
C LEU A 23 -8.78 -16.55 -8.44
N LYS A 24 -8.57 -17.66 -9.16
CA LYS A 24 -8.71 -19.03 -8.66
C LYS A 24 -7.81 -19.34 -7.47
N ASP A 25 -6.67 -18.66 -7.31
CA ASP A 25 -5.79 -18.83 -6.15
C ASP A 25 -6.45 -18.35 -4.84
N PHE A 26 -7.46 -17.49 -4.94
CA PHE A 26 -8.11 -16.84 -3.81
C PHE A 26 -9.57 -17.26 -3.59
N GLU A 27 -10.27 -17.75 -4.61
CA GLU A 27 -11.71 -18.04 -4.55
C GLU A 27 -12.09 -18.96 -3.38
N GLN A 28 -11.49 -20.15 -3.29
CA GLN A 28 -11.86 -21.13 -2.27
C GLN A 28 -11.46 -20.69 -0.86
N PRO A 29 -10.24 -20.17 -0.62
CA PRO A 29 -9.89 -19.62 0.69
C PRO A 29 -10.79 -18.46 1.13
N LEU A 30 -11.09 -17.51 0.25
CA LEU A 30 -11.92 -16.35 0.56
C LEU A 30 -13.36 -16.74 0.85
N LYS A 31 -13.96 -17.66 0.07
CA LYS A 31 -15.29 -18.20 0.34
C LYS A 31 -15.32 -18.85 1.72
N THR A 32 -14.35 -19.71 2.02
CA THR A 32 -14.28 -20.43 3.29
C THR A 32 -14.13 -19.49 4.49
N ALA A 33 -13.26 -18.48 4.39
CA ALA A 33 -13.10 -17.48 5.45
C ALA A 33 -14.37 -16.64 5.63
N SER A 34 -14.92 -16.14 4.52
CA SER A 34 -16.15 -15.34 4.51
C SER A 34 -17.34 -16.04 5.15
N PHE A 35 -17.47 -17.36 4.97
CA PHE A 35 -18.59 -18.14 5.48
C PHE A 35 -18.46 -18.47 6.96
N ASN A 36 -17.23 -18.55 7.47
CA ASN A 36 -16.95 -19.03 8.83
C ASN A 36 -16.51 -17.92 9.79
N GLU A 37 -16.18 -16.72 9.30
CA GLU A 37 -15.73 -15.60 10.13
C GLU A 37 -16.91 -14.86 10.76
N ILE A 38 -16.86 -14.69 12.09
CA ILE A 38 -17.83 -13.91 12.85
C ILE A 38 -17.71 -12.45 12.43
N GLY A 39 -18.78 -11.89 11.86
CA GLY A 39 -18.80 -10.53 11.30
C GLY A 39 -18.44 -10.45 9.81
N GLY A 40 -18.12 -11.58 9.17
CA GLY A 40 -18.08 -11.70 7.71
C GLY A 40 -19.48 -11.87 7.14
N PHE A 41 -19.70 -12.96 6.39
CA PHE A 41 -21.01 -13.33 5.83
C PHE A 41 -21.68 -14.51 6.54
N LEU A 42 -21.13 -14.93 7.68
CA LEU A 42 -21.66 -15.99 8.51
C LEU A 42 -23.16 -15.72 8.81
N HIS A 43 -24.02 -16.64 8.35
CA HIS A 43 -25.49 -16.56 8.41
C HIS A 43 -26.19 -15.51 7.53
N SER A 44 -25.47 -14.84 6.62
CA SER A 44 -26.11 -13.90 5.69
C SER A 44 -26.90 -14.61 4.58
N GLU A 45 -28.02 -14.00 4.17
CA GLU A 45 -28.81 -14.47 3.02
C GLU A 45 -28.01 -14.44 1.71
N LEU A 46 -27.02 -13.55 1.61
CA LEU A 46 -26.12 -13.45 0.46
C LEU A 46 -25.37 -14.77 0.19
N ILE A 47 -24.96 -15.47 1.24
CA ILE A 47 -24.29 -16.77 1.11
C ILE A 47 -25.29 -17.91 1.04
N ARG A 48 -26.37 -17.87 1.83
CA ARG A 48 -27.42 -18.90 1.77
C ARG A 48 -28.01 -19.05 0.37
N HIS A 49 -28.14 -17.94 -0.34
CA HIS A 49 -28.64 -17.89 -1.72
C HIS A 49 -27.53 -17.80 -2.79
N SER A 50 -26.26 -17.92 -2.40
CA SER A 50 -25.12 -17.89 -3.33
C SER A 50 -25.12 -16.67 -4.27
N LEU A 51 -25.44 -15.49 -3.75
CA LEU A 51 -25.57 -14.24 -4.50
C LEU A 51 -24.23 -13.55 -4.80
N ILE A 52 -23.12 -14.11 -4.35
CA ILE A 52 -21.77 -13.60 -4.63
C ILE A 52 -21.13 -14.49 -5.70
N ASP A 53 -21.14 -14.00 -6.94
CA ASP A 53 -20.53 -14.71 -8.07
C ASP A 53 -19.00 -14.65 -8.02
N TYR A 54 -18.45 -13.46 -7.71
CA TYR A 54 -17.01 -13.20 -7.71
C TYR A 54 -16.57 -12.38 -6.50
N MET A 55 -15.46 -12.77 -5.90
CA MET A 55 -14.77 -12.00 -4.86
C MET A 55 -13.50 -11.42 -5.45
N ILE A 56 -13.34 -10.10 -5.45
CA ILE A 56 -12.15 -9.44 -6.02
C ILE A 56 -11.14 -9.16 -4.89
N PRO A 57 -10.06 -9.95 -4.75
CA PRO A 57 -9.05 -9.70 -3.72
C PRO A 57 -8.20 -8.48 -4.07
N PHE A 58 -8.02 -7.60 -3.10
CA PHE A 58 -7.01 -6.54 -3.18
C PHE A 58 -5.71 -7.06 -2.57
N LEU A 59 -4.68 -7.25 -3.41
CA LEU A 59 -3.39 -7.77 -2.98
C LEU A 59 -2.61 -6.70 -2.17
N PRO A 60 -1.89 -7.11 -1.11
CA PRO A 60 -1.12 -6.18 -0.28
C PRO A 60 -0.07 -5.43 -1.11
N LEU A 61 0.19 -4.17 -0.76
CA LEU A 61 1.15 -3.35 -1.51
C LEU A 61 2.58 -3.65 -1.08
N GLU A 62 3.45 -3.90 -2.05
CA GLU A 62 4.89 -4.07 -1.83
C GLU A 62 5.61 -2.71 -1.71
N ARG A 63 6.88 -2.73 -1.26
CA ARG A 63 7.71 -1.52 -1.11
C ARG A 63 7.73 -0.67 -2.39
N GLU A 64 7.82 -1.30 -3.55
CA GLU A 64 7.81 -0.60 -4.85
C GLU A 64 6.50 0.15 -5.10
N HIS A 65 5.35 -0.45 -4.77
CA HIS A 65 4.05 0.22 -4.92
C HIS A 65 3.94 1.45 -4.01
N VAL A 66 4.47 1.38 -2.79
CA VAL A 66 4.52 2.55 -1.89
C VAL A 66 5.45 3.63 -2.47
N ALA A 67 6.57 3.26 -3.07
CA ALA A 67 7.46 4.19 -3.75
C ALA A 67 6.78 4.93 -4.92
N LEU A 68 5.94 4.23 -5.69
CA LEU A 68 5.12 4.82 -6.75
C LEU A 68 4.11 5.82 -6.16
N CYS A 69 3.38 5.44 -5.11
CA CYS A 69 2.47 6.36 -4.41
C CYS A 69 3.19 7.64 -3.94
N VAL A 70 4.40 7.53 -3.38
CA VAL A 70 5.19 8.70 -2.95
C VAL A 70 5.56 9.59 -4.14
N ARG A 71 5.95 9.00 -5.27
CA ARG A 71 6.30 9.75 -6.48
C ARG A 71 5.11 10.51 -7.05
N ASP A 72 3.96 9.84 -7.12
CA ASP A 72 2.72 10.43 -7.63
C ASP A 72 2.26 11.57 -6.73
N GLU A 73 2.35 11.38 -5.41
CA GLU A 73 1.99 12.39 -4.43
C GLU A 73 2.93 13.61 -4.44
N MET A 74 4.24 13.38 -4.60
CA MET A 74 5.22 14.47 -4.79
C MET A 74 4.87 15.30 -6.03
N THR A 75 4.45 14.65 -7.11
CA THR A 75 4.02 15.32 -8.33
C THR A 75 2.72 16.09 -8.12
N PHE A 76 1.72 15.45 -7.52
CA PHE A 76 0.40 16.01 -7.24
C PHE A 76 0.48 17.28 -6.36
N GLN A 77 1.29 17.24 -5.30
CA GLN A 77 1.46 18.35 -4.37
C GLN A 77 2.45 19.43 -4.85
N LYS A 78 2.96 19.32 -6.09
CA LYS A 78 3.97 20.24 -6.66
C LYS A 78 5.22 20.33 -5.79
N GLY A 79 5.70 19.17 -5.31
CA GLY A 79 6.99 19.04 -4.64
C GLY A 79 8.15 19.18 -5.63
N ASN A 80 9.34 19.46 -5.13
CA ASN A 80 10.52 19.61 -5.97
C ASN A 80 10.95 18.25 -6.56
N PRO A 81 11.02 18.10 -7.90
CA PRO A 81 11.46 16.87 -8.54
C PRO A 81 12.85 16.39 -8.09
N ALA A 82 13.74 17.32 -7.73
CA ALA A 82 15.11 17.01 -7.34
C ALA A 82 15.21 16.18 -6.05
N ILE A 83 14.20 16.23 -5.17
CA ILE A 83 14.23 15.52 -3.89
C ILE A 83 13.37 14.24 -3.87
N ILE A 84 12.69 13.90 -4.97
CA ILE A 84 11.76 12.75 -5.03
C ILE A 84 12.44 11.46 -4.54
N GLN A 85 13.66 11.17 -4.99
CA GLN A 85 14.37 9.95 -4.61
C GLN A 85 14.72 9.90 -3.12
N SER A 86 15.11 11.03 -2.52
CA SER A 86 15.33 11.10 -1.07
C SER A 86 14.02 10.99 -0.29
N THR A 87 12.94 11.59 -0.78
CA THR A 87 11.62 11.52 -0.16
C THR A 87 11.06 10.10 -0.19
N ILE A 88 11.24 9.36 -1.30
CA ILE A 88 10.88 7.94 -1.38
C ILE A 88 11.59 7.14 -0.29
N ARG A 89 12.92 7.28 -0.16
CA ARG A 89 13.68 6.57 0.88
C ARG A 89 13.21 6.93 2.28
N GLU A 90 13.10 8.22 2.59
CA GLU A 90 12.67 8.69 3.92
C GLU A 90 11.27 8.17 4.28
N ILE A 91 10.33 8.19 3.33
CA ILE A 91 8.98 7.68 3.59
C ILE A 91 9.00 6.16 3.74
N LEU A 92 9.68 5.42 2.86
CA LEU A 92 9.77 3.96 2.98
C LEU A 92 10.40 3.52 4.31
N ASP A 93 11.41 4.24 4.80
CA ASP A 93 12.04 3.94 6.09
C ASP A 93 11.10 4.24 7.28
N SER A 94 10.11 5.11 7.10
CA SER A 94 9.09 5.43 8.12
C SER A 94 7.89 4.48 8.14
N PHE A 95 7.77 3.57 7.15
CA PHE A 95 6.66 2.63 7.03
C PHE A 95 6.99 1.29 7.65
N THR A 96 5.96 0.59 8.14
CA THR A 96 6.10 -0.76 8.65
C THR A 96 5.76 -1.77 7.56
N PHE A 97 6.70 -2.68 7.29
CA PHE A 97 6.55 -3.76 6.34
C PHE A 97 6.50 -5.10 7.07
N VAL A 98 5.55 -5.96 6.69
CA VAL A 98 5.44 -7.34 7.16
C VAL A 98 6.24 -8.22 6.23
N LYS A 99 7.02 -9.14 6.83
CA LYS A 99 7.91 -10.06 6.09
C LYS A 99 8.88 -9.30 5.18
N ASP A 100 9.23 -8.07 5.57
CA ASP A 100 10.06 -7.10 4.84
C ASP A 100 9.61 -6.80 3.39
N LEU A 101 8.37 -7.15 3.04
CA LEU A 101 7.84 -7.07 1.68
C LEU A 101 6.60 -6.19 1.58
N TYR A 102 5.60 -6.44 2.42
CA TYR A 102 4.27 -5.86 2.29
C TYR A 102 4.00 -4.74 3.30
N SER A 103 3.53 -3.58 2.84
CA SER A 103 3.11 -2.46 3.70
C SER A 103 1.87 -2.84 4.50
N ILE A 104 1.92 -2.67 5.83
CA ILE A 104 0.75 -2.88 6.71
C ILE A 104 -0.40 -1.94 6.34
N SER A 105 -0.07 -0.69 5.99
CA SER A 105 -1.04 0.38 5.74
C SER A 105 -1.26 0.67 4.25
N GLY A 106 -0.67 -0.11 3.34
CA GLY A 106 -0.65 0.22 1.92
C GLY A 106 -0.03 1.59 1.68
N CYS A 107 -0.73 2.47 0.94
CA CYS A 107 -0.35 3.87 0.72
C CYS A 107 -1.07 4.86 1.67
N LYS A 108 -1.80 4.36 2.67
CA LYS A 108 -2.41 5.22 3.68
C LYS A 108 -1.33 5.98 4.44
N GLY A 109 -1.49 7.30 4.55
CA GLY A 109 -0.54 8.16 5.25
C GLY A 109 0.62 8.66 4.39
N VAL A 110 0.68 8.32 3.10
CA VAL A 110 1.71 8.84 2.17
C VAL A 110 1.51 10.33 1.95
N SER A 111 0.28 10.77 1.69
CA SER A 111 -0.06 12.17 1.40
C SER A 111 0.38 13.15 2.49
N GLU A 112 0.08 12.82 3.75
CA GLU A 112 0.41 13.65 4.91
C GLU A 112 1.93 13.75 5.13
N ARG A 113 2.65 12.65 4.91
CA ARG A 113 4.11 12.62 5.02
C ARG A 113 4.79 13.42 3.91
N VAL A 114 4.31 13.26 2.67
CA VAL A 114 4.80 14.06 1.54
C VAL A 114 4.57 15.55 1.78
N ALA A 115 3.37 15.93 2.25
CA ALA A 115 3.05 17.31 2.60
C ALA A 115 4.01 17.88 3.64
N SER A 116 4.33 17.11 4.69
CA SER A 116 5.29 17.49 5.72
C SER A 116 6.70 17.71 5.15
N ILE A 117 7.16 16.84 4.24
CA ILE A 117 8.48 16.95 3.61
C ILE A 117 8.55 18.17 2.69
N ILE A 118 7.54 18.41 1.86
CA ILE A 118 7.46 19.58 0.98
C ILE A 118 7.48 20.88 1.80
N GLU A 119 6.71 20.95 2.89
CA GLU A 119 6.71 22.13 3.75
C GLU A 119 8.07 22.34 4.42
N ARG A 120 8.72 21.27 4.88
CA ARG A 120 10.08 21.32 5.44
C ARG A 120 11.11 21.80 4.41
N GLU A 121 10.99 21.37 3.15
CA GLU A 121 11.84 21.84 2.05
C GLU A 121 11.64 23.34 1.79
N ARG A 122 10.40 23.78 1.59
CA ARG A 122 10.05 25.19 1.36
C ARG A 122 10.58 26.11 2.47
N ARG A 123 10.49 25.66 3.73
CA ARG A 123 11.06 26.40 4.88
C ARG A 123 12.58 26.52 4.79
N ARG A 124 13.28 25.46 4.39
CA ARG A 124 14.75 25.47 4.22
C ARG A 124 15.16 26.42 3.10
N GLU A 125 14.44 26.45 1.99
CA GLU A 125 14.71 27.37 0.88
C GLU A 125 14.53 28.84 1.29
N ARG A 126 13.46 29.16 2.02
CA ARG A 126 13.23 30.51 2.56
C ARG A 126 14.39 30.97 3.47
N ARG A 127 14.89 30.08 4.34
CA ARG A 127 16.03 30.37 5.21
C ARG A 127 17.33 30.60 4.44
N LYS A 128 17.59 29.81 3.38
CA LYS A 128 18.79 29.98 2.52
C LYS A 128 18.78 31.33 1.81
N LYS A 129 17.63 31.75 1.27
CA LYS A 129 17.49 33.07 0.62
C LYS A 129 17.81 34.21 1.58
N GLN A 130 17.23 34.18 2.80
CA GLN A 130 17.53 35.17 3.83
C GLN A 130 19.01 35.25 4.20
N HIS A 131 19.73 34.13 4.18
CA HIS A 131 21.17 34.12 4.49
C HIS A 131 22.06 34.57 3.33
N THR A 132 21.58 34.51 2.08
CA THR A 132 22.35 34.90 0.89
C THR A 132 22.19 36.40 0.58
N GLU A 133 21.20 37.06 1.19
CA GLU A 133 20.92 38.49 1.07
C GLU A 133 21.64 39.36 2.13
N LEU A 134 22.44 38.74 3.01
CA LEU A 134 23.33 39.37 4.00
C LEU A 134 24.79 39.29 3.54
#